data_AF-A0A0Q9SCU2-F1
#
_entry.id   AF-A0A0Q9SCU2-F1
#
_cell.length_a   1.000
_cell.length_b   1.000
_cell.length_c   1.000
_cell.angle_alpha   90.00
_cell.angle_beta   90.00
_cell.angle_gamma   90.00
#
_symmetry.space_group_name_H-M   'P 1'
#
loop_
_entity.id
_entity.type
_entity.pdbx_description
1 polymer ?
#
loop_
_entity_poly.entity_id
_entity_poly.type
_entity_poly.pdbx_seq_one_letter_code
_entity_poly.pdbx_strand_id
1 'polypeptide(L)'
;MMRFPMTVLRVVTLAPALLVSFVLTVVVCALLPPALGLIAFLAAAGVLVALALGQFEVPATAALTRSRPATAAELQVMGPVLAELGVRGVDVGTLFVRRRQSPGTLVAAAIADGAVMVSPGLFNATYRGGVTAAEAAAAIAHAVGRRRAIRPRLELAVLAATTPWRLVGASFRGVARAFAWLPFMRLAWTLRGVVGVICIVQSVVEGRAAPGILGGAVIALTYLVPAASRRIEAGAEAAADQLVVSLGLGSVLAGLLRRHGHPMTLERLQRLETAVEQPARRRLHLVHG
;
A
#
# COMPACT_ATOMS: atom_id res chain seq x y z
N MET A 1 8.30 8.14 23.42
CA MET A 1 7.87 7.13 22.43
C MET A 1 9.06 6.71 21.58
N MET A 2 9.46 5.43 21.63
CA MET A 2 10.54 4.91 20.77
C MET A 2 10.13 5.02 19.30
N ARG A 3 10.89 5.80 18.51
CA ARG A 3 10.73 5.88 17.06
C ARG A 3 11.42 4.67 16.45
N PHE A 4 10.65 3.64 16.12
CA PHE A 4 11.20 2.53 15.35
C PHE A 4 11.51 3.01 13.93
N PRO A 5 12.69 2.70 13.38
CA PRO A 5 13.03 3.06 12.01
C PRO A 5 12.10 2.31 11.05
N MET A 6 11.64 3.00 10.01
CA MET A 6 10.79 2.43 8.96
C MET A 6 11.35 1.13 8.37
N THR A 7 12.67 1.02 8.27
CA THR A 7 13.37 -0.18 7.78
C THR A 7 13.05 -1.41 8.63
N VAL A 8 13.06 -1.29 9.96
CA VAL A 8 12.75 -2.42 10.87
C VAL A 8 11.30 -2.85 10.72
N LEU A 9 10.36 -1.90 10.64
CA LEU A 9 8.94 -2.22 10.43
C LEU A 9 8.73 -2.95 9.09
N ARG A 10 9.46 -2.54 8.04
CA ARG A 10 9.41 -3.21 6.73
C ARG A 10 9.99 -4.60 6.76
N VAL A 11 11.13 -4.81 7.42
CA VAL A 11 11.72 -6.15 7.58
C VAL A 11 10.74 -7.07 8.31
N VAL A 12 10.16 -6.61 9.43
CA VAL A 12 9.18 -7.39 10.20
C VAL A 12 7.96 -7.77 9.37
N THR A 13 7.47 -6.86 8.51
CA THR A 13 6.27 -7.11 7.69
C THR A 13 6.53 -7.89 6.40
N LEU A 14 7.66 -7.65 5.72
CA LEU A 14 7.95 -8.22 4.40
C LEU A 14 8.77 -9.51 4.46
N ALA A 15 9.73 -9.62 5.38
CA ALA A 15 10.64 -10.78 5.42
C ALA A 15 9.89 -12.12 5.56
N PRO A 16 8.86 -12.25 6.41
CA PRO A 16 8.13 -13.52 6.51
C PRO A 16 7.35 -13.84 5.23
N ALA A 17 6.74 -12.84 4.61
CA ALA A 17 6.00 -13.04 3.37
C ALA A 17 6.93 -13.47 2.23
N LEU A 18 8.13 -12.88 2.14
CA LEU A 18 9.15 -13.28 1.17
C LEU A 18 9.68 -14.68 1.44
N LEU A 19 9.97 -15.02 2.71
CA LEU A 19 10.44 -16.35 3.09
C LEU A 19 9.41 -17.43 2.71
N VAL A 20 8.15 -17.25 3.12
CA VAL A 20 7.08 -18.22 2.82
C VAL A 20 6.84 -18.32 1.33
N SER A 21 6.80 -17.19 0.62
CA SER A 21 6.71 -17.21 -0.84
C SER A 21 7.85 -17.96 -1.50
N PHE A 22 9.09 -17.76 -1.06
CA PHE A 22 10.25 -18.46 -1.61
C PHE A 22 10.12 -19.97 -1.41
N VAL A 23 9.78 -20.40 -0.19
CA VAL A 23 9.53 -21.82 0.11
C VAL A 23 8.40 -22.38 -0.76
N LEU A 24 7.28 -21.66 -0.90
CA LEU A 24 6.18 -22.07 -1.76
C LEU A 24 6.61 -22.20 -3.23
N THR A 25 7.40 -21.25 -3.75
CA THR A 25 7.93 -21.33 -5.11
C THR A 25 8.83 -22.54 -5.29
N VAL A 26 9.74 -22.80 -4.35
CA VAL A 26 10.61 -23.99 -4.38
C VAL A 26 9.78 -25.28 -4.36
N VAL A 27 8.78 -25.38 -3.49
CA VAL A 27 7.88 -26.54 -3.42
C VAL A 27 7.12 -26.75 -4.73
N VAL A 28 6.56 -25.69 -5.30
CA VAL A 28 5.84 -25.79 -6.59
C VAL A 28 6.78 -26.20 -7.72
N CYS A 29 8.00 -25.65 -7.77
CA CYS A 29 9.01 -26.04 -8.75
C CYS A 29 9.46 -27.50 -8.58
N ALA A 30 9.55 -27.99 -7.34
CA ALA A 30 9.92 -29.38 -7.04
C ALA A 30 8.83 -30.40 -7.41
N LEU A 31 7.57 -29.98 -7.54
CA LEU A 31 6.47 -30.83 -8.01
C LEU A 31 6.46 -31.03 -9.54
N LEU A 32 7.24 -30.25 -10.29
CA LEU A 32 7.38 -30.38 -11.74
C LEU A 32 8.47 -31.40 -12.11
N PRO A 33 8.44 -31.98 -13.32
CA PRO A 33 9.57 -32.75 -13.84
C PRO A 33 10.88 -31.96 -13.74
N PRO A 34 12.04 -32.57 -13.42
CA PRO A 34 13.25 -31.86 -13.01
C PRO A 34 13.70 -30.75 -13.97
N ALA A 35 13.67 -31.03 -15.28
CA ALA A 35 14.02 -30.05 -16.30
C ALA A 35 13.04 -28.85 -16.32
N LEU A 36 11.73 -29.12 -16.21
CA LEU A 36 10.70 -28.08 -16.18
C LEU A 36 10.73 -27.28 -14.88
N GLY A 37 11.01 -27.93 -13.74
CA GLY A 37 11.16 -27.29 -12.44
C GLY A 37 12.33 -26.30 -12.42
N LEU A 38 13.49 -26.69 -12.97
CA LEU A 38 14.65 -25.81 -13.09
C LEU A 38 14.36 -24.63 -14.03
N ILE A 39 13.76 -24.88 -15.20
CA ILE A 39 13.39 -23.83 -16.15
C ILE A 39 12.42 -22.85 -15.50
N ALA A 40 11.39 -23.34 -14.79
CA ALA A 40 10.41 -22.50 -14.11
C ALA A 40 11.04 -21.66 -12.98
N PHE A 41 11.96 -22.23 -12.21
CA PHE A 41 12.67 -21.52 -11.14
C PHE A 41 13.58 -20.43 -11.70
N LEU A 42 14.37 -20.75 -12.73
CA LEU A 42 15.24 -19.78 -13.41
C LEU A 42 14.42 -18.67 -14.09
N ALA A 43 13.30 -19.01 -14.71
CA ALA A 43 12.39 -18.02 -15.30
C ALA A 43 11.80 -17.09 -14.23
N ALA A 44 11.34 -17.63 -13.09
CA ALA A 44 10.83 -16.83 -11.98
C ALA A 44 11.90 -15.91 -11.39
N ALA A 45 13.12 -16.42 -11.19
CA ALA A 45 14.26 -15.62 -10.75
C ALA A 45 14.62 -14.52 -11.76
N GLY A 46 14.65 -14.85 -13.06
CA GLY A 46 14.90 -13.90 -14.14
C GLY A 46 13.86 -12.79 -14.20
N VAL A 47 12.57 -13.11 -14.03
CA VAL A 47 11.48 -12.11 -13.94
C VAL A 47 11.69 -11.19 -12.73
N LEU A 48 12.05 -11.74 -11.56
CA LEU A 48 12.31 -10.91 -10.37
C LEU A 48 13.51 -9.97 -10.57
N VAL A 49 14.59 -10.46 -11.19
CA VAL A 49 15.77 -9.63 -11.51
C VAL A 49 15.40 -8.55 -12.54
N ALA A 50 14.67 -8.90 -13.59
CA ALA A 50 14.21 -7.93 -14.59
C ALA A 50 13.34 -6.83 -13.96
N LEU A 51 12.41 -7.20 -13.08
CA LEU A 51 11.58 -6.24 -12.34
C LEU A 51 12.42 -5.39 -11.36
N ALA A 52 13.45 -5.96 -10.74
CA ALA A 52 14.36 -5.23 -9.87
C ALA A 52 15.24 -4.22 -10.64
N LEU A 53 15.52 -4.50 -11.91
CA LEU A 53 16.22 -3.61 -12.84
C LEU A 53 15.29 -2.57 -13.51
N GLY A 54 14.01 -2.49 -13.13
CA GLY A 54 13.04 -1.55 -13.70
C GLY A 54 12.58 -1.93 -15.12
N GLN A 55 12.85 -3.16 -15.56
CA GLN A 55 12.33 -3.67 -16.83
C GLN A 55 10.88 -4.11 -16.65
N PHE A 56 10.06 -3.96 -17.69
CA PHE A 56 8.65 -4.38 -17.71
C PHE A 56 7.74 -3.66 -16.69
N GLU A 57 8.06 -2.47 -16.21
CA GLU A 57 7.24 -1.75 -15.22
C GLU A 57 5.78 -1.59 -15.67
N VAL A 58 5.54 -1.15 -16.90
CA VAL A 58 4.19 -0.94 -17.46
C VAL A 58 3.38 -2.26 -17.57
N PRO A 59 3.88 -3.32 -18.23
CA PRO A 59 3.13 -4.58 -18.29
C PRO A 59 3.01 -5.28 -16.93
N ALA A 60 4.04 -5.20 -16.08
CA ALA A 60 4.01 -5.81 -14.74
C ALA A 60 3.04 -5.10 -13.80
N THR A 61 3.01 -3.76 -13.81
CA THR A 61 2.00 -2.99 -13.06
C THR A 61 0.60 -3.35 -13.56
N ALA A 62 0.38 -3.36 -14.88
CA ALA A 62 -0.91 -3.72 -15.46
C ALA A 62 -1.37 -5.13 -15.04
N ALA A 63 -0.49 -6.12 -15.11
CA ALA A 63 -0.79 -7.51 -14.74
C ALA A 63 -1.01 -7.69 -13.23
N LEU A 64 -0.06 -7.22 -12.40
CA LEU A 64 -0.08 -7.44 -10.94
C LEU A 64 -1.17 -6.62 -10.24
N THR A 65 -1.50 -5.43 -10.75
CA THR A 65 -2.52 -4.56 -10.16
C THR A 65 -3.88 -4.66 -10.85
N ARG A 66 -3.97 -5.45 -11.95
CA ARG A 66 -5.14 -5.55 -12.83
C ARG A 66 -5.61 -4.16 -13.29
N SER A 67 -4.67 -3.35 -13.76
CA SER A 67 -4.91 -2.03 -14.33
C SER A 67 -4.63 -2.02 -15.83
N ARG A 68 -5.04 -0.96 -16.52
CA ARG A 68 -4.71 -0.68 -17.91
C ARG A 68 -4.14 0.73 -18.00
N PRO A 69 -3.28 1.05 -18.98
CA PRO A 69 -2.95 2.44 -19.27
C PRO A 69 -4.24 3.22 -19.58
N ALA A 70 -4.26 4.51 -19.20
CA ALA A 70 -5.35 5.41 -19.54
C ALA A 70 -5.47 5.57 -21.05
N THR A 71 -6.71 5.62 -21.56
CA THR A 71 -6.96 5.93 -22.97
C THR A 71 -6.72 7.41 -23.25
N ALA A 72 -6.58 7.78 -24.52
CA ALA A 72 -6.41 9.19 -24.90
C ALA A 72 -7.55 10.10 -24.40
N ALA A 73 -8.79 9.59 -24.42
CA ALA A 73 -9.95 10.31 -23.89
C ALA A 73 -9.86 10.52 -22.36
N GLU A 74 -9.42 9.51 -21.62
CA GLU A 74 -9.20 9.61 -20.17
C GLU A 74 -8.07 10.60 -19.84
N LEU A 75 -6.99 10.58 -20.61
CA LEU A 75 -5.88 11.53 -20.48
C LEU A 75 -6.34 12.97 -20.73
N GLN A 76 -7.21 13.21 -21.71
CA GLN A 76 -7.78 14.54 -21.96
C GLN A 76 -8.60 15.05 -20.76
N VAL A 77 -9.45 14.19 -20.17
CA VAL A 77 -10.23 14.54 -18.97
C VAL A 77 -9.33 14.85 -17.77
N MET A 78 -8.19 14.16 -17.65
CA MET A 78 -7.22 14.39 -16.58
C MET A 78 -6.21 15.51 -16.88
N GLY A 79 -6.20 16.06 -18.10
CA GLY A 79 -5.27 17.10 -18.52
C GLY A 79 -5.21 18.29 -17.54
N PRO A 80 -6.35 18.88 -17.12
CA PRO A 80 -6.36 19.97 -16.13
C PRO A 80 -5.77 19.56 -14.77
N VAL A 81 -6.02 18.32 -14.34
CA VAL A 81 -5.50 17.77 -13.07
C VAL A 81 -3.99 17.60 -13.13
N LEU A 82 -3.47 17.07 -14.25
CA LEU A 82 -2.05 16.88 -14.47
C LEU A 82 -1.33 18.24 -14.60
N ALA A 83 -1.94 19.22 -15.26
CA ALA A 83 -1.40 20.57 -15.34
C ALA A 83 -1.31 21.22 -13.94
N GLU A 84 -2.35 21.09 -13.13
CA GLU A 84 -2.37 21.62 -11.77
C GLU A 84 -1.32 20.94 -10.84
N LEU A 85 -1.08 19.64 -11.02
CA LEU A 85 0.01 18.94 -10.34
C LEU A 85 1.39 19.39 -10.82
N GLY A 86 1.56 19.57 -12.13
CA GLY A 86 2.79 20.05 -12.75
C GLY A 86 3.20 21.45 -12.24
N VAL A 87 2.24 22.38 -12.17
CA VAL A 87 2.46 23.74 -11.60
C VAL A 87 2.96 23.68 -10.16
N ARG A 88 2.52 22.68 -9.40
CA ARG A 88 2.92 22.48 -8.00
C ARG A 88 4.14 21.56 -7.84
N GLY A 89 4.84 21.21 -8.92
CA GLY A 89 6.08 20.43 -8.88
C GLY A 89 5.88 18.93 -8.62
N VAL A 90 4.69 18.39 -8.89
CA VAL A 90 4.42 16.96 -8.86
C VAL A 90 4.32 16.43 -10.28
N ASP A 91 5.38 15.77 -10.74
CA ASP A 91 5.40 15.12 -12.06
C ASP A 91 4.76 13.72 -11.99
N VAL A 92 3.86 13.46 -12.92
CA VAL A 92 3.11 12.20 -13.07
C VAL A 92 3.35 11.68 -14.49
N GLY A 93 4.35 10.82 -14.63
CA GLY A 93 4.77 10.26 -15.92
C GLY A 93 3.76 9.30 -16.58
N THR A 94 3.02 8.46 -15.85
CA THR A 94 2.07 7.52 -16.48
C THR A 94 0.82 7.31 -15.66
N LEU A 95 -0.35 7.40 -16.29
CA LEU A 95 -1.63 7.24 -15.60
C LEU A 95 -2.27 5.90 -15.96
N PHE A 96 -2.63 5.13 -14.93
CA PHE A 96 -3.25 3.81 -15.04
C PHE A 96 -4.69 3.84 -14.51
N VAL A 97 -5.58 3.11 -15.19
CA VAL A 97 -6.98 2.94 -14.79
C VAL A 97 -7.21 1.52 -14.32
N ARG A 98 -7.77 1.35 -13.12
CA ARG A 98 -8.02 0.02 -12.56
C ARG A 98 -9.21 -0.66 -13.26
N ARG A 99 -9.08 -1.94 -13.64
CA ARG A 99 -10.14 -2.68 -14.37
C ARG A 99 -11.30 -3.16 -13.50
N ARG A 100 -11.08 -3.38 -12.20
CA ARG A 100 -12.11 -3.86 -11.24
C ARG A 100 -12.16 -2.96 -10.02
N GLN A 101 -13.37 -2.55 -9.64
CA GLN A 101 -13.66 -1.88 -8.37
C GLN A 101 -14.03 -2.92 -7.30
N SER A 102 -13.58 -2.70 -6.08
CA SER A 102 -14.05 -3.38 -4.89
C SER A 102 -14.42 -2.35 -3.81
N PRO A 103 -15.39 -2.65 -2.92
CA PRO A 103 -15.67 -1.78 -1.76
C PRO A 103 -14.38 -1.64 -0.93
N GLY A 104 -13.79 -0.44 -0.89
CA GLY A 104 -12.46 -0.19 -0.28
C GLY A 104 -11.32 0.07 -1.27
N THR A 105 -11.61 0.25 -2.55
CA THR A 105 -10.61 0.68 -3.55
C THR A 105 -10.20 2.13 -3.26
N LEU A 106 -8.90 2.34 -3.05
CA LEU A 106 -8.33 3.69 -2.95
C LEU A 106 -8.66 4.51 -4.21
N VAL A 107 -9.11 5.76 -3.99
CA VAL A 107 -9.54 6.70 -5.04
C VAL A 107 -8.41 6.98 -6.04
N ALA A 108 -7.18 7.10 -5.51
CA ALA A 108 -5.93 7.12 -6.25
C ALA A 108 -4.84 6.35 -5.47
N ALA A 109 -3.91 5.72 -6.19
CA ALA A 109 -2.75 5.03 -5.64
C ALA A 109 -1.56 5.21 -6.58
N ALA A 110 -0.46 5.79 -6.11
CA ALA A 110 0.79 5.80 -6.86
C ALA A 110 1.47 4.42 -6.79
N ILE A 111 2.09 3.96 -7.89
CA ILE A 111 2.68 2.61 -7.99
C ILE A 111 4.16 2.63 -8.42
N ALA A 112 4.52 3.39 -9.46
CA ALA A 112 5.91 3.52 -9.96
C ALA A 112 6.39 4.99 -9.88
N ASP A 113 7.66 5.26 -10.16
CA ASP A 113 8.19 6.64 -10.17
C ASP A 113 7.49 7.44 -11.27
N GLY A 114 6.53 8.27 -10.87
CA GLY A 114 5.64 9.00 -11.77
C GLY A 114 4.39 8.23 -12.21
N ALA A 115 4.25 6.93 -11.92
CA ALA A 115 3.03 6.19 -12.31
C ALA A 115 1.93 6.26 -11.25
N VAL A 116 0.76 6.79 -11.62
CA VAL A 116 -0.41 6.93 -10.74
C VAL A 116 -1.56 6.09 -11.27
N MET A 117 -2.07 5.20 -10.42
CA MET A 117 -3.30 4.48 -10.69
C MET A 117 -4.49 5.23 -10.10
N VAL A 118 -5.45 5.52 -10.95
CA VAL A 118 -6.68 6.21 -10.60
C VAL A 118 -7.86 5.25 -10.72
N SER A 119 -8.79 5.33 -9.78
CA SER A 119 -10.03 4.54 -9.84
C SER A 119 -10.94 5.07 -10.95
N PRO A 120 -11.71 4.21 -11.64
CA PRO A 120 -12.71 4.68 -12.62
C PRO A 120 -13.76 5.63 -12.02
N GLY A 121 -13.98 5.53 -10.70
CA GLY A 121 -14.89 6.42 -9.98
C GLY A 121 -14.40 7.86 -9.95
N LEU A 122 -13.10 8.09 -9.73
CA LEU A 122 -12.53 9.44 -9.76
C LEU A 122 -12.59 10.04 -11.17
N PHE A 123 -12.34 9.22 -12.20
CA PHE A 123 -12.50 9.64 -13.59
C PHE A 123 -13.91 10.07 -13.91
N ASN A 124 -14.89 9.23 -13.60
CA ASN A 124 -16.29 9.52 -13.88
C ASN A 124 -16.77 10.73 -13.06
N ALA A 125 -16.32 10.87 -11.81
CA ALA A 125 -16.64 12.03 -10.98
C ALA A 125 -16.02 13.32 -11.51
N THR A 126 -14.79 13.27 -12.03
CA THR A 126 -14.14 14.44 -12.64
C THR A 126 -14.80 14.80 -13.98
N TYR A 127 -15.09 13.81 -14.82
CA TYR A 127 -15.80 14.00 -16.08
C TYR A 127 -17.20 14.61 -15.89
N ARG A 128 -17.94 14.14 -14.88
CA ARG A 128 -19.28 14.66 -14.55
C ARG A 128 -19.25 15.97 -13.75
N GLY A 129 -18.08 16.54 -13.49
CA GLY A 129 -17.92 17.75 -12.66
C GLY A 129 -18.29 17.57 -11.19
N GLY A 130 -18.45 16.32 -10.72
CA GLY A 130 -18.69 16.01 -9.32
C GLY A 130 -17.45 16.27 -8.44
N VAL A 131 -16.25 16.19 -9.03
CA VAL A 131 -14.96 16.49 -8.40
C VAL A 131 -14.21 17.49 -9.27
N THR A 132 -13.71 18.55 -8.66
CA THR A 132 -12.93 19.61 -9.33
C THR A 132 -11.51 19.14 -9.64
N ALA A 133 -10.83 19.83 -10.56
CA ALA A 133 -9.43 19.51 -10.89
C ALA A 133 -8.51 19.60 -9.65
N ALA A 134 -8.75 20.58 -8.78
CA ALA A 134 -8.00 20.77 -7.54
C ALA A 134 -8.23 19.64 -6.54
N GLU A 135 -9.47 19.16 -6.41
CA GLU A 135 -9.81 18.02 -5.55
C GLU A 135 -9.19 16.72 -6.07
N ALA A 136 -9.24 16.48 -7.38
CA ALA A 136 -8.57 15.34 -8.01
C ALA A 136 -7.04 15.42 -7.85
N ALA A 137 -6.46 16.62 -8.02
CA ALA A 137 -5.04 16.88 -7.80
C ALA A 137 -4.65 16.63 -6.34
N ALA A 138 -5.47 17.05 -5.38
CA ALA A 138 -5.25 16.81 -3.96
C ALA A 138 -5.26 15.31 -3.63
N ALA A 139 -6.19 14.55 -4.20
CA ALA A 139 -6.25 13.10 -4.04
C ALA A 139 -5.04 12.37 -4.65
N ILE A 140 -4.58 12.81 -5.84
CA ILE A 140 -3.39 12.25 -6.49
C ILE A 140 -2.11 12.64 -5.72
N ALA A 141 -1.99 13.90 -5.29
CA ALA A 141 -0.87 14.38 -4.48
C ALA A 141 -0.77 13.60 -3.15
N HIS A 142 -1.90 13.35 -2.49
CA HIS A 142 -1.96 12.50 -1.30
C HIS A 142 -1.47 11.08 -1.61
N ALA A 143 -1.91 10.47 -2.72
CA ALA A 143 -1.46 9.15 -3.14
C ALA A 143 0.05 9.10 -3.44
N VAL A 144 0.60 10.14 -4.08
CA VAL A 144 2.04 10.30 -4.34
C VAL A 144 2.82 10.45 -3.03
N GLY A 145 2.34 11.28 -2.10
CA GLY A 145 2.97 11.48 -0.79
C GLY A 145 3.02 10.20 0.04
N ARG A 146 1.92 9.43 0.03
CA ARG A 146 1.87 8.14 0.70
C ARG A 146 2.90 7.16 0.12
N ARG A 147 3.04 7.12 -1.20
CA ARG A 147 4.05 6.28 -1.86
C ARG A 147 5.48 6.74 -1.55
N ARG A 148 5.76 8.04 -1.62
CA ARG A 148 7.06 8.62 -1.26
C ARG A 148 7.44 8.28 0.18
N ALA A 149 6.48 8.25 1.09
CA ALA A 149 6.68 7.86 2.47
C ALA A 149 7.00 6.36 2.63
N ILE A 150 6.42 5.48 1.81
CA ILE A 150 6.68 4.04 1.87
C ILE A 150 8.03 3.67 1.19
N ARG A 151 8.56 4.55 0.31
CA ARG A 151 9.81 4.42 -0.47
C ARG A 151 10.06 3.01 -1.02
N PRO A 152 9.35 2.60 -2.08
CA PRO A 152 9.38 1.23 -2.52
C PRO A 152 10.22 1.06 -3.78
N ARG A 153 11.55 1.19 -3.66
CA ARG A 153 12.47 1.02 -4.79
C ARG A 153 12.37 -0.34 -5.51
N LEU A 154 11.74 -1.34 -4.89
CA LEU A 154 11.56 -2.69 -5.43
C LEU A 154 10.10 -3.16 -5.32
N GLU A 155 9.11 -2.25 -5.35
CA GLU A 155 7.70 -2.64 -5.06
C GLU A 155 7.19 -3.72 -6.00
N LEU A 156 7.52 -3.64 -7.30
CA LEU A 156 7.08 -4.63 -8.27
C LEU A 156 7.72 -5.99 -8.04
N ALA A 157 9.04 -6.03 -7.77
CA ALA A 157 9.74 -7.27 -7.45
C ALA A 157 9.24 -7.88 -6.13
N VAL A 158 9.00 -7.07 -5.10
CA VAL A 158 8.44 -7.53 -3.82
C VAL A 158 6.99 -7.98 -3.99
N LEU A 159 6.19 -7.28 -4.80
CA LEU A 159 4.80 -7.66 -5.08
C LEU A 159 4.74 -8.98 -5.85
N ALA A 160 5.59 -9.14 -6.86
CA ALA A 160 5.75 -10.39 -7.61
C ALA A 160 6.22 -11.52 -6.69
N ALA A 161 7.30 -11.31 -5.93
CA ALA A 161 7.85 -12.30 -5.00
C ALA A 161 6.84 -12.69 -3.92
N THR A 162 6.03 -11.77 -3.42
CA THR A 162 4.99 -12.08 -2.41
C THR A 162 3.68 -12.62 -3.01
N THR A 163 3.58 -12.75 -4.35
CA THR A 163 2.35 -13.20 -5.02
C THR A 163 1.90 -14.60 -4.57
N PRO A 164 2.77 -15.63 -4.46
CA PRO A 164 2.39 -16.95 -3.96
C PRO A 164 1.73 -16.88 -2.57
N TRP A 165 2.38 -16.21 -1.61
CA TRP A 165 1.82 -16.00 -0.28
C TRP A 165 0.50 -15.23 -0.29
N ARG A 166 0.38 -14.19 -1.13
CA ARG A 166 -0.86 -13.41 -1.25
C ARG A 166 -2.02 -14.21 -1.81
N LEU A 167 -1.76 -15.17 -2.71
CA LEU A 167 -2.78 -16.07 -3.22
C LEU A 167 -3.30 -16.98 -2.10
N VAL A 168 -2.38 -17.58 -1.34
CA VAL A 168 -2.70 -18.39 -0.15
C VAL A 168 -3.50 -17.58 0.87
N GLY A 169 -3.04 -16.38 1.22
CA GLY A 169 -3.73 -15.49 2.16
C GLY A 169 -5.08 -14.96 1.65
N ALA A 170 -5.27 -14.84 0.33
CA ALA A 170 -6.58 -14.50 -0.24
C ALA A 170 -7.57 -15.66 -0.10
N SER A 171 -7.14 -16.89 -0.38
CA SER A 171 -7.92 -18.11 -0.18
C SER A 171 -8.33 -18.26 1.29
N PHE A 172 -7.37 -18.14 2.22
CA PHE A 172 -7.65 -18.21 3.66
C PHE A 172 -8.58 -17.10 4.13
N ARG A 173 -8.50 -15.87 3.61
CA ARG A 173 -9.45 -14.80 3.96
C ARG A 173 -10.86 -15.05 3.44
N GLY A 174 -11.00 -15.70 2.28
CA GLY A 174 -12.30 -16.14 1.77
C GLY A 174 -12.95 -17.14 2.71
N VAL A 175 -12.18 -18.15 3.12
CA VAL A 175 -12.60 -19.15 4.12
C VAL A 175 -12.89 -18.48 5.46
N ALA A 176 -11.97 -17.67 5.98
CA ALA A 176 -12.14 -16.99 7.26
C ALA A 176 -13.38 -16.09 7.30
N ARG A 177 -13.74 -15.41 6.20
CA ARG A 177 -14.99 -14.63 6.12
C ARG A 177 -16.23 -15.51 6.21
N ALA A 178 -16.21 -16.69 5.58
CA ALA A 178 -17.31 -17.64 5.69
C ALA A 178 -17.50 -18.12 7.14
N PHE A 179 -16.40 -18.24 7.90
CA PHE A 179 -16.41 -18.67 9.31
C PHE A 179 -16.43 -17.53 10.33
N ALA A 180 -16.36 -16.26 9.91
CA ALA A 180 -16.24 -15.10 10.80
C ALA A 180 -17.53 -14.81 11.59
N TRP A 181 -18.66 -15.38 11.19
CA TRP A 181 -19.94 -15.24 11.88
C TRP A 181 -20.04 -16.14 13.14
N LEU A 182 -19.15 -17.11 13.30
CA LEU A 182 -19.17 -18.01 14.45
C LEU A 182 -18.53 -17.35 15.68
N PRO A 183 -19.25 -17.27 16.83
CA PRO A 183 -18.74 -16.64 18.05
C PRO A 183 -17.50 -17.38 18.62
N PHE A 184 -17.34 -18.66 18.29
CA PHE A 184 -16.18 -19.48 18.68
C PHE A 184 -14.85 -18.97 18.11
N MET A 185 -14.88 -18.30 16.96
CA MET A 185 -13.65 -17.86 16.28
C MET A 185 -12.89 -16.82 17.11
N ARG A 186 -13.61 -15.96 17.85
CA ARG A 186 -13.00 -14.96 18.75
C ARG A 186 -12.29 -15.62 19.93
N LEU A 187 -12.88 -16.68 20.49
CA LEU A 187 -12.30 -17.48 21.57
C LEU A 187 -11.07 -18.27 21.10
N ALA A 188 -11.15 -18.91 19.93
CA ALA A 188 -10.03 -19.61 19.31
C ALA A 188 -8.84 -18.67 19.03
N TRP A 189 -9.13 -17.43 18.65
CA TRP A 189 -8.10 -16.42 18.40
C TRP A 189 -7.39 -15.95 19.68
N THR A 190 -8.11 -15.83 20.80
CA THR A 190 -7.50 -15.58 22.11
C THR A 190 -6.70 -16.77 22.63
N LEU A 191 -7.18 -18.00 22.36
CA LEU A 191 -6.51 -19.22 22.79
C LEU A 191 -5.18 -19.47 22.07
N ARG A 192 -5.01 -18.98 20.84
CA ARG A 192 -3.78 -19.10 20.04
C ARG A 192 -2.54 -18.57 20.78
N GLY A 193 -2.69 -17.48 21.54
CA GLY A 193 -1.60 -16.95 22.36
C GLY A 193 -1.22 -17.90 23.49
N VAL A 194 -2.22 -18.45 24.19
CA VAL A 194 -2.05 -19.40 25.29
C VAL A 194 -1.42 -20.70 24.80
N VAL A 195 -1.95 -21.28 23.72
CA VAL A 195 -1.40 -22.49 23.07
C VAL A 195 0.03 -22.25 22.62
N GLY A 196 0.34 -21.04 22.15
CA GLY A 196 1.69 -20.64 21.80
C GLY A 196 2.68 -20.69 22.96
N VAL A 197 2.30 -20.10 24.08
CA VAL A 197 3.12 -20.12 25.30
C VAL A 197 3.31 -21.55 25.79
N ILE A 198 2.24 -22.37 25.78
CA ILE A 198 2.31 -23.77 26.17
C ILE A 198 3.27 -24.55 25.27
N CYS A 199 3.18 -24.39 23.94
CA CYS A 199 4.12 -25.03 23.00
C CYS A 199 5.58 -24.64 23.27
N ILE A 200 5.86 -23.37 23.58
CA ILE A 200 7.23 -22.93 23.91
C ILE A 200 7.71 -23.63 25.18
N VAL A 201 6.90 -23.61 26.24
CA VAL A 201 7.26 -24.20 27.54
C VAL A 201 7.45 -25.70 27.42
N GLN A 202 6.52 -26.41 26.78
CA GLN A 202 6.62 -27.86 26.57
C GLN A 202 7.87 -28.24 25.76
N SER A 203 8.17 -27.49 24.70
CA SER A 203 9.34 -27.76 23.87
C SER A 203 10.66 -27.54 24.62
N VAL A 204 10.71 -26.59 25.56
CA VAL A 204 11.87 -26.38 26.45
C VAL A 204 11.99 -27.51 27.47
N VAL A 205 10.87 -27.95 28.07
CA VAL A 205 10.84 -29.06 29.03
C VAL A 205 11.26 -30.38 28.37
N GLU A 206 10.90 -30.61 27.10
CA GLU A 206 11.29 -31.79 26.32
C GLU A 206 12.73 -31.75 25.78
N GLY A 207 13.52 -30.72 26.14
CA GLY A 207 14.91 -30.56 25.68
C GLY A 207 15.03 -30.18 24.20
N ARG A 208 13.92 -29.90 23.52
CA ARG A 208 13.87 -29.51 22.10
C ARG A 208 13.65 -28.01 22.00
N ALA A 209 14.63 -27.21 22.43
CA ALA A 209 14.48 -25.75 22.44
C ALA A 209 14.24 -25.13 21.05
N ALA A 210 14.82 -25.72 20.00
CA ALA A 210 14.72 -25.21 18.62
C ALA A 210 13.26 -25.11 18.09
N PRO A 211 12.43 -26.18 18.12
CA PRO A 211 11.03 -26.09 17.69
C PRO A 211 10.19 -25.14 18.54
N GLY A 212 10.45 -25.04 19.85
CA GLY A 212 9.77 -24.10 20.74
C GLY A 212 10.04 -22.65 20.37
N ILE A 213 11.31 -22.31 20.12
CA ILE A 213 11.70 -20.97 19.65
C ILE A 213 11.05 -20.66 18.30
N LEU A 214 11.04 -21.62 17.37
CA LEU A 214 10.41 -21.45 16.06
C LEU A 214 8.90 -21.18 16.19
N GLY A 215 8.19 -21.98 16.99
CA GLY A 215 6.76 -21.81 17.24
C GLY A 215 6.44 -20.47 17.92
N GLY A 216 7.24 -20.08 18.91
CA GLY A 216 7.12 -18.78 19.58
C GLY A 216 7.35 -17.61 18.63
N ALA A 217 8.35 -17.70 17.76
CA ALA A 217 8.62 -16.68 16.75
C ALA A 217 7.45 -16.50 15.77
N VAL A 218 6.84 -17.60 15.28
CA VAL A 218 5.66 -17.54 14.40
C VAL A 218 4.48 -16.85 15.09
N ILE A 219 4.26 -17.12 16.38
CA ILE A 219 3.16 -16.53 17.13
C ILE A 219 3.41 -15.06 17.41
N ALA A 220 4.61 -14.69 17.85
CA ALA A 220 5.02 -13.30 18.01
C ALA A 220 4.82 -12.52 16.70
N LEU A 221 5.24 -13.11 15.58
CA LEU A 221 5.10 -12.51 14.26
C LEU A 221 3.64 -12.29 13.83
N THR A 222 2.73 -13.17 14.26
CA THR A 222 1.28 -13.04 14.00
C THR A 222 0.71 -11.75 14.60
N TYR A 223 1.30 -11.22 15.68
CA TYR A 223 0.92 -9.95 16.30
C TYR A 223 1.78 -8.77 15.84
N LEU A 224 3.08 -8.99 15.64
CA LEU A 224 4.03 -7.95 15.23
C LEU A 224 3.75 -7.45 13.81
N VAL A 225 3.43 -8.34 12.86
CA VAL A 225 3.16 -7.95 11.47
C VAL A 225 1.96 -7.00 11.37
N PRO A 226 0.77 -7.31 11.92
CA PRO A 226 -0.35 -6.36 11.89
C PRO A 226 -0.06 -5.04 12.61
N ALA A 227 0.66 -5.08 13.73
CA ALA A 227 1.01 -3.87 14.47
C ALA A 227 1.97 -2.98 13.67
N ALA A 228 2.99 -3.57 13.05
CA ALA A 228 3.95 -2.87 12.20
C ALA A 228 3.27 -2.33 10.94
N SER A 229 2.37 -3.08 10.30
CA SER A 229 1.60 -2.59 9.14
C SER A 229 0.75 -1.37 9.48
N ARG A 230 0.03 -1.38 10.61
CA ARG A 230 -0.74 -0.21 11.07
C ARG A 230 0.14 1.01 11.31
N ARG A 231 1.34 0.81 11.84
CA ARG A 231 2.32 1.90 12.06
C ARG A 231 2.86 2.45 10.73
N ILE A 232 3.14 1.60 9.75
CA ILE A 232 3.54 2.03 8.40
C ILE A 232 2.41 2.83 7.75
N GLU A 233 1.17 2.33 7.81
CA GLU A 233 0.00 3.01 7.25
C GLU A 233 -0.21 4.39 7.88
N ALA A 234 -0.17 4.48 9.22
CA ALA A 234 -0.30 5.76 9.92
C ALA A 234 0.82 6.76 9.57
N GLY A 235 2.07 6.28 9.46
CA GLY A 235 3.20 7.12 9.07
C GLY A 235 3.10 7.59 7.63
N ALA A 236 2.67 6.71 6.72
CA ALA A 236 2.49 7.02 5.31
C ALA A 236 1.33 8.02 5.09
N GLU A 237 0.24 7.88 5.84
CA GLU A 237 -0.89 8.82 5.81
C GLU A 237 -0.48 10.21 6.30
N ALA A 238 0.30 10.30 7.38
CA ALA A 238 0.78 11.58 7.90
C ALA A 238 1.72 12.29 6.91
N ALA A 239 2.64 11.55 6.29
CA ALA A 239 3.54 12.09 5.27
C ALA A 239 2.81 12.49 3.98
N ALA A 240 1.73 11.78 3.63
CA ALA A 240 0.86 12.13 2.52
C ALA A 240 0.13 13.45 2.76
N ASP A 241 -0.46 13.62 3.96
CA ASP A 241 -1.12 14.86 4.36
C ASP A 241 -0.13 16.04 4.37
N GLN A 242 1.11 15.83 4.85
CA GLN A 242 2.16 16.85 4.80
C GLN A 242 2.50 17.29 3.38
N LEU A 243 2.59 16.36 2.43
CA LEU A 243 2.84 16.72 1.02
C LEU A 243 1.69 17.57 0.48
N VAL A 244 0.44 17.16 0.71
CA VAL A 244 -0.74 17.90 0.26
C VAL A 244 -0.77 19.31 0.85
N VAL A 245 -0.44 19.45 2.13
CA VAL A 245 -0.30 20.75 2.82
C VAL A 245 0.81 21.60 2.19
N SER A 246 1.99 21.02 1.91
CA SER A 246 3.09 21.77 1.27
C SER A 246 2.76 22.26 -0.15
N LEU A 247 1.80 21.61 -0.81
CA LEU A 247 1.32 21.97 -2.14
C LEU A 247 0.14 22.98 -2.08
N GLY A 248 -0.28 23.41 -0.89
CA GLY A 248 -1.42 24.31 -0.70
C GLY A 248 -2.78 23.66 -0.97
N LEU A 249 -2.85 22.34 -0.97
CA LEU A 249 -4.06 21.55 -1.27
C LEU A 249 -4.76 21.00 -0.01
N GLY A 250 -4.27 21.36 1.18
CA GLY A 250 -4.76 20.80 2.46
C GLY A 250 -6.26 21.00 2.68
N SER A 251 -6.75 22.24 2.52
CA SER A 251 -8.17 22.58 2.66
C SER A 251 -9.05 21.93 1.60
N VAL A 252 -8.53 21.81 0.37
CA VAL A 252 -9.23 21.16 -0.75
C VAL A 252 -9.41 19.67 -0.45
N LEU A 253 -8.38 18.99 0.06
CA LEU A 253 -8.47 17.60 0.47
C LEU A 253 -9.44 17.42 1.66
N ALA A 254 -9.38 18.30 2.66
CA ALA A 254 -10.30 18.27 3.80
C ALA A 254 -11.77 18.42 3.36
N GLY A 255 -12.05 19.36 2.45
CA GLY A 255 -13.38 19.55 1.86
C GLY A 255 -13.87 18.30 1.11
N LEU A 256 -13.01 17.72 0.27
CA LEU A 256 -13.32 16.49 -0.46
C LEU A 256 -13.67 15.33 0.47
N LEU A 257 -12.85 15.11 1.51
CA LEU A 257 -13.02 14.01 2.45
C LEU A 257 -14.28 14.19 3.32
N ARG A 258 -14.61 15.43 3.72
CA ARG A 258 -15.86 15.75 4.43
C ARG A 258 -17.08 15.46 3.55
N ARG A 259 -17.07 15.91 2.30
CA ARG A 259 -18.18 15.76 1.35
C ARG A 259 -18.51 14.29 1.07
N HIS A 260 -17.51 13.42 1.07
CA HIS A 260 -17.67 11.99 0.81
C HIS A 260 -17.74 11.12 2.07
N GLY A 261 -17.84 11.74 3.26
CA GLY A 261 -18.06 11.02 4.52
C GLY A 261 -16.90 10.11 4.94
N HIS A 262 -15.67 10.42 4.53
CA HIS A 262 -14.52 9.62 4.93
C HIS A 262 -14.23 9.81 6.43
N PRO A 263 -14.05 8.71 7.20
CA PRO A 263 -13.77 8.81 8.63
C PRO A 263 -12.41 9.50 8.84
N MET A 264 -12.44 10.62 9.55
CA MET A 264 -11.25 11.43 9.86
C MET A 264 -11.26 11.80 11.34
N THR A 265 -10.07 11.84 11.94
CA THR A 265 -9.89 12.39 13.28
C THR A 265 -9.87 13.92 13.21
N LEU A 266 -10.34 14.59 14.26
CA LEU A 266 -10.32 16.06 14.37
C LEU A 266 -8.88 16.61 14.22
N GLU A 267 -7.90 15.93 14.80
CA GLU A 267 -6.47 16.28 14.68
C GLU A 267 -5.96 16.26 13.23
N ARG A 268 -6.48 15.36 12.38
CA ARG A 268 -6.10 15.28 10.97
C ARG A 268 -6.70 16.44 10.19
N LEU A 269 -7.98 16.70 10.43
CA LEU A 269 -8.72 17.79 9.80
C LEU A 269 -8.11 19.15 10.16
N GLN A 270 -7.77 19.38 11.43
CA GLN A 270 -7.09 20.59 11.86
C GLN A 270 -5.72 20.76 11.19
N ARG A 271 -4.93 19.68 11.03
CA ARG A 271 -3.64 19.72 10.31
C ARG A 271 -3.78 20.05 8.83
N LEU A 272 -4.83 19.56 8.17
CA LEU A 272 -5.09 19.87 6.77
C LEU A 272 -5.57 21.33 6.59
N GLU A 273 -6.27 21.88 7.58
CA GLU A 273 -6.86 23.24 7.52
C GLU A 273 -5.94 24.35 8.00
N THR A 274 -5.07 24.09 8.99
CA THR A 274 -4.11 25.10 9.51
C THR A 274 -3.11 25.60 8.48
N ALA A 275 -2.91 24.88 7.37
CA ALA A 275 -2.13 25.34 6.22
C ALA A 275 -2.70 26.61 5.55
N VAL A 276 -3.97 26.97 5.81
CA VAL A 276 -4.64 28.17 5.28
C VAL A 276 -4.09 29.47 5.88
N GLU A 277 -3.50 29.45 7.08
CA GLU A 277 -3.08 30.69 7.74
C GLU A 277 -1.74 31.26 7.22
N GLN A 278 -0.89 30.44 6.60
CA GLN A 278 0.44 30.89 6.15
C GLN A 278 0.53 31.49 4.73
N PRO A 279 -0.29 31.11 3.72
CA PRO A 279 -0.21 31.70 2.39
C PRO A 279 -0.82 33.10 2.29
N ALA A 280 -1.86 33.41 3.09
CA ALA A 280 -2.57 34.67 3.00
C ALA A 280 -1.84 35.83 3.71
N ARG A 281 -0.99 35.55 4.70
CA ARG A 281 -0.38 36.58 5.56
C ARG A 281 0.96 37.14 5.06
N ARG A 282 1.47 36.68 3.91
CA ARG A 282 2.83 37.02 3.44
C ARG A 282 2.91 37.87 2.17
N ARG A 283 1.82 38.48 1.72
CA ARG A 283 1.84 39.49 0.63
C ARG A 283 0.93 40.68 0.93
N LEU A 284 1.31 41.46 1.93
CA LEU A 284 1.02 42.90 1.95
C LEU A 284 2.36 43.60 2.20
N HIS A 285 3.18 43.68 1.15
CA HIS A 285 4.20 44.72 1.12
C HIS A 285 3.45 46.02 0.89
N LEU A 286 3.31 46.79 1.97
CA LEU A 286 2.99 48.21 1.91
C LEU A 286 3.98 48.88 0.97
N VAL A 287 3.51 49.27 -0.21
CA VAL A 287 4.19 50.28 -1.02
C VAL A 287 3.93 51.61 -0.33
N HIS A 288 4.94 52.10 0.39
CA HIS A 288 5.08 53.52 0.69
C HIS A 288 6.09 54.09 -0.30
N GLY A 289 5.59 54.97 -1.15
CA GLY A 289 6.31 55.68 -2.20
C GLY A 289 5.30 56.54 -2.94
#